data_AF-A0A9N7TYZ9-F1
#
_entry.id   AF-A0A9N7TYZ9-F1
#
_cell.length_a   1.000
_cell.length_b   1.000
_cell.length_c   1.000
_cell.angle_alpha   90.00
_cell.angle_beta   90.00
_cell.angle_gamma   90.00
#
_symmetry.space_group_name_H-M   'P 1'
#
loop_
_entity.id
_entity.type
_entity.pdbx_description
1 polymer ?
#
loop_
_entity_poly.entity_id
_entity_poly.type
_entity_poly.pdbx_seq_one_letter_code
_entity_poly.pdbx_strand_id
1 'polypeptide(L)'
;MAQGSLKFKEKRPASTKKPHHNKQKGPKKGARTIAPKKSHVVEQQKLKKCLEVAIRNNIEREVTHKASTSLHKPLSVVKGAEVQSKPGAVRPATSSK
;
A
#
# COMPACT_ATOMS: atom_id res chain seq x y z
N MET A 1 -18.25 40.33 -52.44
CA MET A 1 -19.39 40.27 -51.50
C MET A 1 -19.09 39.20 -50.46
N ALA A 2 -18.76 39.57 -49.22
CA ALA A 2 -18.54 38.62 -48.13
C ALA A 2 -19.82 38.54 -47.28
N GLN A 3 -20.58 37.45 -47.43
CA GLN A 3 -21.76 37.16 -46.61
C GLN A 3 -21.36 36.39 -45.35
N GLY A 4 -21.74 36.93 -44.18
CA GLY A 4 -22.11 36.13 -43.00
C GLY A 4 -21.12 36.12 -41.84
N SER A 5 -21.22 37.09 -40.93
CA SER A 5 -20.74 36.93 -39.55
C SER A 5 -21.71 36.02 -38.78
N LEU A 6 -21.31 34.79 -38.46
CA LEU A 6 -22.06 33.93 -37.54
C LEU A 6 -22.00 34.51 -36.12
N LYS A 7 -23.11 35.12 -35.71
CA LYS A 7 -23.36 35.59 -34.36
C LYS A 7 -23.66 34.39 -33.48
N PHE A 8 -22.83 34.17 -32.45
CA PHE A 8 -23.18 33.82 -31.06
C PHE A 8 -21.94 33.18 -30.39
N LYS A 9 -21.16 33.99 -29.66
CA LYS A 9 -20.49 33.48 -28.46
C LYS A 9 -21.48 33.63 -27.33
N GLU A 10 -22.32 32.63 -27.16
CA GLU A 10 -23.09 32.49 -25.94
C GLU A 10 -22.10 32.29 -24.79
N LYS A 11 -22.00 33.29 -23.92
CA LYS A 11 -21.29 33.19 -22.64
C LYS A 11 -22.00 32.11 -21.84
N ARG A 12 -21.47 30.87 -21.86
CA ARG A 12 -21.94 29.85 -20.94
C ARG A 12 -21.66 30.33 -19.52
N PRO A 13 -22.66 30.33 -18.62
CA PRO A 13 -22.45 30.70 -17.23
C PRO A 13 -21.45 29.73 -16.62
N ALA A 14 -20.52 30.26 -15.82
CA ALA A 14 -19.44 29.53 -15.19
C ALA A 14 -19.93 28.23 -14.54
N SER A 15 -19.70 27.10 -15.20
CA SER A 15 -19.92 25.79 -14.61
C SER A 15 -18.83 25.60 -13.56
N THR A 16 -19.27 25.65 -12.31
CA THR A 16 -18.57 25.22 -11.10
C THR A 16 -17.57 24.09 -11.40
N LYS A 17 -16.29 24.32 -11.06
CA LYS A 17 -15.23 23.32 -11.14
C LYS A 17 -15.64 22.14 -10.25
N LYS A 18 -16.20 21.08 -10.85
CA LYS A 18 -16.43 19.83 -10.13
C LYS A 18 -15.07 19.24 -9.75
N PRO A 19 -14.89 18.71 -8.53
CA PRO A 19 -13.67 18.01 -8.18
C PRO A 19 -13.47 16.86 -9.16
N HIS A 20 -12.31 16.83 -9.81
CA HIS A 20 -11.92 15.77 -10.71
C HIS A 20 -11.90 14.46 -9.90
N HIS A 21 -12.97 13.67 -9.99
CA HIS A 21 -12.98 12.31 -9.49
C HIS A 21 -11.79 11.60 -10.13
N ASN A 22 -10.79 11.28 -9.32
CA ASN A 22 -9.65 10.46 -9.68
C ASN A 22 -10.16 9.02 -9.88
N LYS A 23 -10.93 8.81 -10.95
CA LYS A 23 -11.23 7.46 -11.44
C LYS A 23 -9.88 6.87 -11.79
N GLN A 24 -9.50 5.79 -11.11
CA GLN A 24 -8.28 5.06 -11.42
C GLN A 24 -8.29 4.78 -12.92
N LYS A 25 -7.44 5.50 -13.67
CA LYS A 25 -7.28 5.26 -15.09
C LYS A 25 -6.80 3.82 -15.19
N GLY A 26 -7.60 2.98 -15.84
CA GLY A 26 -7.22 1.60 -16.13
C GLY A 26 -5.86 1.56 -16.84
N PRO A 27 -5.28 0.36 -17.03
CA PRO A 27 -3.96 0.21 -17.63
C PRO A 27 -3.82 1.11 -18.86
N LYS A 28 -2.80 1.99 -18.86
CA LYS A 28 -2.56 2.90 -19.97
C LYS A 28 -2.52 2.09 -21.27
N LYS A 29 -3.08 2.62 -22.37
CA LYS A 29 -3.05 1.94 -23.69
C LYS A 29 -1.62 1.46 -23.98
N GLY A 30 -1.41 0.14 -24.05
CA GLY A 30 -0.09 -0.51 -24.20
C GLY A 30 0.50 -1.16 -22.94
N ALA A 31 -0.03 -0.89 -21.75
CA ALA A 31 0.36 -1.56 -20.52
C ALA A 31 -0.25 -2.98 -20.47
N ARG A 32 0.58 -4.00 -20.71
CA ARG A 32 0.21 -5.40 -20.50
C ARG A 32 0.12 -5.69 -19.00
N THR A 33 -1.09 -5.90 -18.49
CA THR A 33 -1.29 -6.50 -17.17
C THR A 33 -0.91 -7.97 -17.26
N ILE A 34 0.30 -8.32 -16.83
CA ILE A 34 0.78 -9.70 -16.82
C ILE A 34 0.36 -10.32 -15.49
N ALA A 35 -0.63 -11.21 -15.52
CA ALA A 35 -0.97 -12.03 -14.37
C ALA A 35 0.25 -12.91 -13.98
N PRO A 36 0.47 -13.19 -12.69
CA PRO A 36 1.56 -14.06 -12.27
C PRO A 36 1.41 -15.43 -12.93
N LYS A 37 2.48 -15.93 -13.56
CA LYS A 37 2.49 -17.27 -14.18
C LYS A 37 2.15 -18.40 -13.18
N LYS A 38 2.32 -18.15 -11.88
CA LYS A 38 2.07 -19.06 -10.75
C LYS A 38 1.20 -18.38 -9.67
N SER A 39 -0.02 -17.96 -10.03
CA SER A 39 -0.96 -17.29 -9.12
C SER A 39 -1.18 -18.05 -7.81
N HIS A 40 -1.40 -19.36 -7.90
CA HIS A 40 -1.60 -20.23 -6.74
C HIS A 40 -0.45 -20.17 -5.73
N VAL A 41 0.80 -20.17 -6.21
CA VAL A 41 1.99 -20.11 -5.35
C VAL A 41 2.07 -18.75 -4.65
N VAL A 42 1.76 -17.66 -5.37
CA VAL A 42 1.73 -16.31 -4.81
C VAL A 42 0.64 -16.19 -3.73
N GLU A 43 -0.54 -16.75 -3.98
CA GLU A 43 -1.64 -16.77 -3.02
C GLU A 43 -1.29 -17.57 -1.76
N GLN A 44 -0.70 -18.76 -1.92
CA GLN A 44 -0.24 -19.58 -0.79
C GLN A 44 0.84 -18.86 0.03
N GLN A 45 1.81 -18.20 -0.62
CA GLN A 45 2.85 -17.44 0.07
C GLN A 45 2.26 -16.25 0.84
N LYS A 46 1.29 -15.54 0.26
CA LYS A 46 0.57 -14.46 0.95
C LYS A 46 -0.17 -14.99 2.16
N LEU A 47 -0.93 -16.07 2.00
CA LEU A 47 -1.67 -16.71 3.08
C LEU A 47 -0.72 -17.13 4.21
N LYS A 48 0.37 -17.82 3.88
CA LYS A 48 1.40 -18.23 4.85
C LYS A 48 1.96 -17.03 5.61
N LYS A 49 2.37 -15.97 4.91
CA LYS A 49 2.94 -14.76 5.54
C LYS A 49 1.91 -14.05 6.43
N CYS A 50 0.66 -13.93 5.98
CA CYS A 50 -0.41 -13.32 6.77
C CYS A 50 -0.66 -14.11 8.07
N LEU A 51 -0.74 -15.43 7.99
CA LEU A 51 -0.94 -16.28 9.17
C LEU A 51 0.26 -16.23 10.11
N GLU A 52 1.48 -16.31 9.57
CA GLU A 52 2.72 -16.22 10.36
C GLU A 52 2.80 -14.90 11.16
N VAL A 53 2.50 -13.77 10.51
CA VAL A 53 2.46 -12.46 11.18
C VAL A 53 1.33 -12.39 12.20
N ALA A 54 0.14 -12.89 11.88
CA ALA A 54 -1.00 -12.88 12.80
C ALA A 54 -0.72 -13.72 14.06
N ILE A 55 -0.12 -14.90 13.89
CA ILE A 55 0.26 -15.79 15.00
C ILE A 55 1.33 -15.12 15.88
N ARG A 56 2.40 -14.56 15.28
CA ARG A 56 3.41 -13.81 16.04
C ARG A 56 2.79 -12.68 16.86
N ASN A 57 1.97 -11.86 16.21
CA ASN A 57 1.29 -10.74 16.88
C ASN A 57 0.33 -11.21 17.98
N ASN A 58 -0.29 -12.39 17.84
CA ASN A 58 -1.16 -12.94 18.89
C ASN A 58 -0.35 -13.42 20.09
N ILE A 59 0.73 -14.16 19.85
CA ILE A 59 1.65 -14.63 20.90
C ILE A 59 2.25 -13.43 21.65
N GLU A 60 2.73 -12.41 20.93
CA GLU A 60 3.29 -11.20 21.53
C GLU A 60 2.27 -10.51 22.46
N ARG A 61 1.01 -10.38 22.02
CA ARG A 61 -0.06 -9.80 22.84
C ARG A 61 -0.37 -10.65 24.08
N GLU A 62 -0.53 -11.96 23.92
CA GLU A 62 -0.84 -12.86 25.03
C GLU A 62 0.28 -12.92 26.07
N VAL A 63 1.53 -13.01 25.62
CA VAL A 63 2.71 -13.03 26.49
C VAL A 63 2.84 -11.70 27.24
N THR A 64 2.64 -10.58 26.56
CA THR A 64 2.68 -9.25 27.20
C THR A 64 1.56 -9.09 28.22
N HIS A 65 0.36 -9.58 27.91
CA HIS A 65 -0.77 -9.54 28.84
C HIS A 65 -0.47 -10.38 30.09
N LYS A 66 -0.04 -11.64 29.92
CA LYS A 66 0.33 -12.52 31.04
C LYS A 66 1.43 -11.93 31.89
N ALA A 67 2.47 -11.37 31.27
CA ALA A 67 3.55 -10.73 31.99
C ALA A 67 3.07 -9.48 32.73
N SER A 68 2.22 -8.66 32.11
CA SER A 68 1.66 -7.45 32.74
C SER A 68 0.75 -7.75 33.93
N THR A 69 0.04 -8.88 33.92
CA THR A 69 -0.75 -9.33 35.07
C THR A 69 0.10 -9.97 36.17
N SER A 70 1.26 -10.54 35.83
CA SER A 70 2.13 -11.24 36.80
C SER A 70 3.16 -10.32 37.46
N LEU A 71 3.58 -9.25 36.80
CA LEU A 71 4.55 -8.29 37.33
C LEU A 71 3.84 -7.10 37.99
N HIS A 72 4.51 -6.49 38.96
CA HIS A 72 4.04 -5.27 39.63
C HIS A 72 4.04 -4.02 38.71
N LYS A 73 4.65 -4.11 37.52
CA LYS A 73 4.71 -3.05 36.52
C LYS A 73 4.41 -3.61 35.12
N PRO A 74 3.49 -3.00 34.36
CA PRO A 74 3.11 -3.50 33.03
C PRO A 74 4.27 -3.34 32.03
N LEU A 75 4.39 -4.31 31.13
CA LEU A 75 5.42 -4.30 30.08
C LEU A 75 4.80 -3.84 28.76
N SER A 76 5.57 -3.08 27.96
CA SER A 76 5.17 -2.65 26.62
C SER A 76 5.97 -3.36 25.54
N VAL A 77 5.31 -3.88 24.51
CA VAL A 77 6.00 -4.44 23.33
C VAL A 77 6.65 -3.31 22.54
N VAL A 78 7.97 -3.35 22.39
CA VAL A 78 8.71 -2.44 21.52
C VAL A 78 8.84 -3.10 20.15
N LYS A 79 8.32 -2.45 19.11
CA LYS A 79 8.52 -2.89 17.73
C LYS A 79 10.00 -2.76 17.39
N GLY A 80 10.69 -3.89 17.20
CA GLY A 80 12.07 -3.89 16.72
C GLY A 80 12.15 -3.19 15.35
N ALA A 81 13.32 -2.63 15.01
CA ALA A 81 13.55 -1.98 13.73
C ALA A 81 13.20 -2.93 12.58
N GLU A 82 11.99 -2.80 12.07
CA GLU A 82 11.54 -3.52 10.90
C GLU A 82 12.43 -3.09 9.75
N VAL A 83 13.25 -4.02 9.26
CA VAL A 83 13.97 -3.83 8.01
C VAL A 83 12.89 -3.66 6.95
N GLN A 84 12.51 -2.41 6.68
CA GLN A 84 11.78 -2.05 5.49
C GLN A 84 12.68 -2.49 4.33
N SER A 85 12.39 -3.65 3.77
CA SER A 85 12.97 -4.10 2.52
C SER A 85 12.42 -3.19 1.41
N LYS A 86 12.99 -1.99 1.30
CA LYS A 86 13.05 -1.28 0.04
C LYS A 86 13.76 -2.22 -0.95
N PRO A 87 13.20 -2.48 -2.14
CA PRO A 87 13.89 -3.30 -3.12
C PRO A 87 15.12 -2.52 -3.60
N GLY A 88 16.33 -2.93 -3.19
CA GLY A 88 17.58 -2.40 -3.75
C GLY A 88 18.73 -2.11 -2.78
N ALA A 89 18.63 -2.34 -1.47
CA ALA A 89 19.77 -2.10 -0.57
C ALA A 89 20.50 -3.42 -0.25
N VAL A 90 21.45 -3.81 -1.12
CA VAL A 90 22.52 -4.74 -0.74
C VAL A 90 23.39 -4.01 0.28
N ARG A 91 23.56 -4.56 1.48
CA ARG A 91 24.58 -4.06 2.43
C ARG A 91 25.66 -5.12 2.59
N PRO A 92 26.95 -4.70 2.61
CA PRO A 92 28.08 -5.61 2.68
C PRO A 92 28.17 -6.25 4.06
N ALA A 93 28.65 -7.50 4.08
CA ALA A 93 28.94 -8.25 5.29
C ALA A 93 29.93 -7.48 6.17
N THR A 94 29.53 -7.12 7.38
CA THR A 94 30.48 -6.72 8.42
C THR A 94 30.92 -7.97 9.16
N SER A 95 32.01 -8.56 8.65
CA SER A 95 32.93 -9.38 9.43
C SER A 95 33.60 -8.47 10.47
N SER A 96 33.53 -8.82 11.75
CA SER A 96 34.58 -8.40 12.68
C SER A 96 34.64 -9.30 13.92
N LYS A 97 35.83 -9.92 14.03
CA LYS A 97 36.60 -10.41 15.19
C LYS A 97 35.94 -11.35 16.19
#